data_AF-A0A1Y1VJZ4-F1
#
_entry.id   AF-A0A1Y1VJZ4-F1
#
_cell.length_a   1.000
_cell.length_b   1.000
_cell.length_c   1.000
_cell.angle_alpha   90.00
_cell.angle_beta   90.00
_cell.angle_gamma   90.00
#
_symmetry.space_group_name_H-M   'P 1'
#
loop_
_entity.id
_entity.type
_entity.pdbx_description
1 polymer ?
#
loop_
_entity_poly.entity_id
_entity_poly.type
_entity_poly.pdbx_seq_one_letter_code
_entity_poly.pdbx_strand_id
1 'polypeptide(L)'
;MKFNRNFIINLLVIAINQLPNARGVKISESELNNFKYGAKEFTMAIIGDTGYTKEASQVMNLASFDALLHLGDYDYKCEPDSYFTKILGSNRKYKFFGILGNHEDAGECGESKYHRYVSNINYQMKKNTGTSCVFSKYKTMWSCVYNNVRIVGLSPSISKEESRSSQLAFLKKYLSESSEDWKICAWHYYDDYYHTGKYQKNKNYVSGDGENFYDYCKNQGAIIFSAHDHVYARTHVMSKFSKPVIDTYDYDSPSNIVQIRKGATLNILDAVGGWEVYDEAGKHKNFSHWIKKYARGSNGENAKKYGGLFCKFNVGGNNKKSYCEFKRINSSTSVFDSFTIYRNNDPKNIAYDKIDSRFLSEKIAAYQAKKSGSSSGSGSTTTTTNNNNPTIKTSTNDRCGSSYGKCPSGKCCSKYGWCSTSNDHCDVDKGCQTKYGILITTSIPYSSSNRCGSSYGKCRNNECCSRYGWCSNSSSHCGSGCQPLYGRCY
;
A
#
# COMPACT_ATOMS: atom_id res chain seq x y z
N MET A 1 -39.79 4.86 13.51
CA MET A 1 -38.97 3.63 13.41
C MET A 1 -37.51 4.01 13.68
N LYS A 2 -36.88 3.37 14.69
CA LYS A 2 -35.61 3.77 15.32
C LYS A 2 -34.42 3.68 14.34
N PHE A 3 -33.61 4.73 14.29
CA PHE A 3 -32.33 4.77 13.59
C PHE A 3 -31.31 3.87 14.29
N ASN A 4 -30.85 2.82 13.62
CA ASN A 4 -29.77 1.96 14.10
C ASN A 4 -28.43 2.41 13.47
N ARG A 5 -27.73 3.31 14.17
CA ARG A 5 -26.30 3.58 13.97
C ARG A 5 -25.53 2.45 14.63
N ASN A 6 -25.04 1.48 13.87
CA ASN A 6 -24.01 0.55 14.33
C ASN A 6 -23.44 -0.19 13.12
N PHE A 7 -22.22 0.15 12.67
CA PHE A 7 -21.28 -0.79 12.03
C PHE A 7 -19.92 -0.14 11.71
N ILE A 8 -19.19 0.40 12.69
CA ILE A 8 -17.71 0.54 12.63
C ILE A 8 -17.15 0.55 14.06
N ILE A 9 -17.05 -0.60 14.73
CA ILE A 9 -16.09 -0.80 15.83
C ILE A 9 -15.74 -2.30 15.85
N ASN A 10 -14.58 -2.67 15.33
CA ASN A 10 -13.95 -3.90 15.80
C ASN A 10 -13.34 -3.54 17.16
N LEU A 11 -14.05 -3.97 18.21
CA LEU A 11 -13.68 -3.77 19.60
C LEU A 11 -12.31 -4.41 19.87
N LEU A 12 -11.33 -3.58 20.20
CA LEU A 12 -10.24 -3.98 21.08
C LEU A 12 -10.49 -3.27 22.40
N VAL A 13 -11.20 -3.95 23.31
CA VAL A 13 -11.24 -3.56 24.71
C VAL A 13 -9.82 -3.76 25.24
N ILE A 14 -9.01 -2.69 25.25
CA ILE A 14 -7.76 -2.70 26.00
C ILE A 14 -8.09 -2.23 27.41
N ALA A 15 -8.25 -3.18 28.33
CA ALA A 15 -8.19 -2.88 29.75
C ALA A 15 -6.75 -2.41 30.07
N ILE A 16 -6.53 -1.09 30.03
CA ILE A 16 -5.29 -0.47 30.50
C ILE A 16 -5.34 -0.50 32.03
N ASN A 17 -4.85 -1.59 32.62
CA ASN A 17 -4.42 -1.64 34.00
C ASN A 17 -3.31 -2.70 34.09
N GLN A 18 -2.05 -2.24 34.16
CA GLN A 18 -0.98 -2.77 35.01
C GLN A 18 0.38 -2.22 34.57
N LEU A 19 0.76 -1.07 35.13
CA LEU A 19 2.15 -0.67 35.34
C LEU A 19 2.19 0.05 36.70
N PRO A 20 2.91 -0.47 37.72
CA PRO A 20 3.17 0.29 38.93
C PRO A 20 4.37 1.23 38.71
N ASN A 21 4.20 2.48 39.13
CA ASN A 21 5.25 3.49 39.33
C ASN A 21 5.93 4.13 38.10
N ALA A 22 5.15 4.93 37.40
CA ALA A 22 5.48 6.33 37.09
C ALA A 22 4.13 7.04 37.01
N ARG A 23 4.01 8.34 37.36
CA ARG A 23 2.75 9.11 37.27
C ARG A 23 2.08 8.85 35.91
N GLY A 24 1.14 7.92 35.90
CA GLY A 24 0.70 7.23 34.69
C GLY A 24 -0.32 8.09 33.99
N VAL A 25 0.09 8.79 32.94
CA VAL A 25 -0.87 9.47 32.08
C VAL A 25 -1.73 8.38 31.44
N LYS A 26 -2.94 8.18 31.96
CA LYS A 26 -3.95 7.31 31.36
C LYS A 26 -4.36 7.94 30.04
N ILE A 27 -3.91 7.38 28.92
CA ILE A 27 -4.27 7.89 27.59
C ILE A 27 -5.59 7.25 27.20
N SER A 28 -6.61 8.08 26.94
CA SER A 28 -7.89 7.61 26.43
C SER A 28 -7.80 7.24 24.95
N GLU A 29 -8.69 6.35 24.51
CA GLU A 29 -8.83 6.00 23.09
C GLU A 29 -9.14 7.22 22.22
N SER A 30 -10.00 8.12 22.73
CA SER A 30 -10.32 9.39 22.06
C SER A 30 -9.09 10.28 21.85
N GLU A 31 -8.20 10.37 22.85
CA GLU A 31 -6.95 11.12 22.72
C GLU A 31 -6.04 10.53 21.64
N LEU A 32 -5.91 9.20 21.57
CA LEU A 32 -5.12 8.54 20.52
C LEU A 32 -5.76 8.67 19.14
N ASN A 33 -7.09 8.56 19.04
CA ASN A 33 -7.81 8.69 17.78
C ASN A 33 -7.68 10.11 17.19
N ASN A 34 -7.66 11.13 18.05
CA ASN A 34 -7.45 12.52 17.63
C ASN A 34 -5.98 12.89 17.40
N PHE A 35 -5.03 12.06 17.86
CA PHE A 35 -3.61 12.26 17.62
C PHE A 35 -3.20 11.78 16.22
N LYS A 36 -2.88 12.72 15.34
CA LYS A 36 -2.34 12.44 14.00
C LYS A 36 -0.91 11.92 14.10
N TYR A 37 -0.69 10.70 13.63
CA TYR A 37 0.60 10.02 13.60
C TYR A 37 0.67 9.08 12.40
N GLY A 38 1.84 8.93 11.80
CA GLY A 38 2.05 8.08 10.63
C GLY A 38 1.70 8.75 9.29
N ALA A 39 1.46 7.94 8.27
CA ALA A 39 1.19 8.40 6.91
C ALA A 39 -0.24 8.93 6.76
N LYS A 40 -0.47 9.82 5.79
CA LYS A 40 -1.82 10.34 5.52
C LYS A 40 -2.73 9.21 5.02
N GLU A 41 -3.82 8.96 5.74
CA GLU A 41 -4.91 8.09 5.27
C GLU A 41 -5.61 8.72 4.05
N PHE A 42 -5.92 7.91 3.06
CA PHE A 42 -6.73 8.32 1.90
C PHE A 42 -7.45 7.11 1.32
N THR A 43 -8.57 7.35 0.62
CA THR A 43 -9.37 6.30 -0.04
C THR A 43 -9.23 6.41 -1.55
N MET A 44 -8.95 5.29 -2.20
CA MET A 44 -8.96 5.14 -3.66
C MET A 44 -10.13 4.24 -4.06
N ALA A 45 -10.95 4.72 -4.99
CA ALA A 45 -11.89 3.90 -5.74
C ALA A 45 -11.15 3.27 -6.93
N ILE A 46 -11.34 1.97 -7.14
CA ILE A 46 -10.87 1.22 -8.31
C ILE A 46 -12.13 0.71 -9.00
N ILE A 47 -12.32 1.08 -10.27
CA ILE A 47 -13.56 0.80 -11.02
C ILE A 47 -13.21 0.65 -12.49
N GLY A 48 -13.69 -0.38 -13.17
CA GLY A 48 -13.64 -0.51 -14.64
C GLY A 48 -15.03 -0.67 -15.24
N ASP A 49 -15.12 -0.56 -16.56
CA ASP A 49 -16.26 -1.08 -17.33
C ASP A 49 -17.61 -0.43 -16.93
N THR A 50 -17.56 0.90 -16.82
CA THR A 50 -18.68 1.67 -16.27
C THR A 50 -19.73 2.02 -17.31
N GLY A 51 -19.29 2.37 -18.52
CA GLY A 51 -20.11 3.20 -19.39
C GLY A 51 -20.40 4.57 -18.76
N TYR A 52 -21.41 5.28 -19.27
CA TYR A 52 -21.87 6.57 -18.73
C TYR A 52 -23.35 6.57 -18.31
N THR A 53 -23.85 5.43 -17.84
CA THR A 53 -25.26 5.25 -17.43
C THR A 53 -25.55 5.88 -16.05
N LYS A 54 -26.83 5.92 -15.67
CA LYS A 54 -27.22 6.36 -14.31
C LYS A 54 -26.63 5.43 -13.25
N GLU A 55 -26.51 4.13 -13.55
CA GLU A 55 -25.93 3.14 -12.65
C GLU A 55 -24.44 3.40 -12.42
N ALA A 56 -23.67 3.78 -13.45
CA ALA A 56 -22.28 4.21 -13.30
C ALA A 56 -22.16 5.39 -12.31
N SER A 57 -23.04 6.39 -12.42
CA SER A 57 -23.11 7.49 -11.45
C SER A 57 -23.47 7.02 -10.04
N GLN A 58 -24.34 6.02 -9.90
CA GLN A 58 -24.68 5.45 -8.58
C GLN A 58 -23.50 4.70 -7.96
N VAL A 59 -22.73 3.95 -8.76
CA VAL A 59 -21.51 3.26 -8.31
C VAL A 59 -20.48 4.27 -7.78
N MET A 60 -20.27 5.37 -8.49
CA MET A 60 -19.39 6.47 -8.06
C MET A 60 -19.84 7.11 -6.72
N ASN A 61 -21.09 6.94 -6.31
CA ASN A 61 -21.64 7.50 -5.08
C ASN A 61 -21.75 6.48 -3.92
N LEU A 62 -21.27 5.24 -4.09
CA LEU A 62 -21.29 4.20 -3.05
C LEU A 62 -20.40 4.51 -1.83
N ALA A 63 -19.38 5.35 -2.02
CA ALA A 63 -18.52 5.84 -0.96
C ALA A 63 -17.83 7.15 -1.36
N SER A 64 -17.41 7.94 -0.38
CA SER A 64 -16.48 9.06 -0.62
C SER A 64 -15.06 8.54 -0.82
N PHE A 65 -14.33 9.12 -1.78
CA PHE A 65 -12.94 8.77 -2.05
C PHE A 65 -12.12 10.01 -2.46
N ASP A 66 -10.80 9.91 -2.27
CA ASP A 66 -9.82 10.95 -2.59
C ASP A 66 -9.21 10.78 -3.99
N ALA A 67 -9.22 9.56 -4.51
CA ALA A 67 -8.72 9.21 -5.83
C ALA A 67 -9.59 8.14 -6.51
N LEU A 68 -9.67 8.19 -7.84
CA LEU A 68 -10.26 7.19 -8.70
C LEU A 68 -9.17 6.63 -9.63
N LEU A 69 -8.99 5.32 -9.61
CA LEU A 69 -8.30 4.54 -10.63
C LEU A 69 -9.35 3.89 -11.53
N HIS A 70 -9.51 4.40 -12.75
CA HIS A 70 -10.44 3.84 -13.72
C HIS A 70 -9.73 2.86 -14.65
N LEU A 71 -10.23 1.63 -14.75
CA LEU A 71 -9.59 0.51 -15.43
C LEU A 71 -9.97 0.36 -16.92
N GLY A 72 -10.36 1.46 -17.58
CA GLY A 72 -10.78 1.47 -18.99
C GLY A 72 -12.28 1.19 -19.22
N ASP A 73 -12.69 1.26 -20.49
CA ASP A 73 -14.06 1.06 -20.99
C ASP A 73 -15.07 2.07 -20.42
N TYR A 74 -14.99 3.29 -20.95
CA TYR A 74 -15.66 4.46 -20.40
C TYR A 74 -17.09 4.66 -20.92
N ASP A 75 -17.43 4.25 -22.14
CA ASP A 75 -18.75 4.57 -22.74
C ASP A 75 -19.39 3.54 -23.66
N TYR A 76 -18.63 2.60 -24.24
CA TYR A 76 -19.14 1.52 -25.12
C TYR A 76 -19.87 1.98 -26.40
N LYS A 77 -19.73 3.25 -26.78
CA LYS A 77 -20.47 3.86 -27.91
C LYS A 77 -19.59 4.70 -28.83
N CYS A 78 -18.29 4.72 -28.60
CA CYS A 78 -17.36 5.59 -29.31
C CYS A 78 -17.76 7.08 -29.20
N GLU A 79 -18.18 7.49 -28.00
CA GLU A 79 -18.49 8.87 -27.64
C GLU A 79 -17.46 9.40 -26.64
N PRO A 80 -16.27 9.83 -27.10
CA PRO A 80 -15.10 9.97 -26.25
C PRO A 80 -15.21 11.02 -25.15
N ASP A 81 -16.19 11.93 -25.23
CA ASP A 81 -16.44 12.98 -24.26
C ASP A 81 -17.51 12.60 -23.22
N SER A 82 -18.35 11.59 -23.47
CA SER A 82 -19.57 11.31 -22.69
C SER A 82 -19.27 10.96 -21.23
N TYR A 83 -18.34 10.03 -20.96
CA TYR A 83 -17.97 9.68 -19.58
C TYR A 83 -17.38 10.88 -18.82
N PHE A 84 -16.43 11.59 -19.44
CA PHE A 84 -15.71 12.67 -18.78
C PHE A 84 -16.60 13.88 -18.46
N THR A 85 -17.65 14.09 -19.24
CA THR A 85 -18.62 15.17 -19.01
C THR A 85 -19.75 14.75 -18.08
N LYS A 86 -20.33 13.56 -18.28
CA LYS A 86 -21.56 13.12 -17.57
C LYS A 86 -21.29 12.42 -16.24
N ILE A 87 -20.18 11.69 -16.12
CA ILE A 87 -19.84 10.91 -14.92
C ILE A 87 -18.75 11.62 -14.11
N LEU A 88 -17.60 11.89 -14.73
CA LEU A 88 -16.46 12.46 -14.02
C LEU A 88 -16.71 13.92 -13.63
N GLY A 89 -17.30 14.70 -14.54
CA GLY A 89 -17.60 16.11 -14.35
C GLY A 89 -16.36 17.02 -14.30
N SER A 90 -16.55 18.31 -14.59
CA SER A 90 -15.47 19.30 -14.61
C SER A 90 -14.95 19.69 -13.22
N ASN A 91 -15.81 19.59 -12.20
CA ASN A 91 -15.61 20.11 -10.84
C ASN A 91 -15.27 19.04 -9.78
N ARG A 92 -14.76 17.87 -10.20
CA ARG A 92 -14.37 16.81 -9.25
C ARG A 92 -13.28 17.28 -8.28
N LYS A 93 -13.37 16.82 -7.03
CA LYS A 93 -12.39 17.10 -5.95
C LYS A 93 -11.32 16.01 -5.80
N TYR A 94 -11.63 14.80 -6.27
CA TYR A 94 -10.76 13.63 -6.21
C TYR A 94 -9.75 13.60 -7.37
N LYS A 95 -8.65 12.87 -7.20
CA LYS A 95 -7.65 12.61 -8.26
C LYS A 95 -8.16 11.55 -9.22
N PHE A 96 -7.88 11.68 -10.50
CA PHE A 96 -8.30 10.72 -11.52
C PHE A 96 -7.08 10.11 -12.19
N PHE A 97 -7.01 8.79 -12.21
CA PHE A 97 -6.00 8.01 -12.90
C PHE A 97 -6.74 7.06 -13.84
N GLY A 98 -6.56 7.20 -15.15
CA GLY A 98 -7.28 6.40 -16.13
C GLY A 98 -6.32 5.61 -17.01
N ILE A 99 -6.69 4.38 -17.34
CA ILE A 99 -6.09 3.60 -18.42
C ILE A 99 -7.07 3.44 -19.58
N LEU A 100 -6.60 2.94 -20.71
CA LEU A 100 -7.47 2.63 -21.86
C LEU A 100 -8.02 1.21 -21.73
N GLY A 101 -9.27 1.04 -22.14
CA GLY A 101 -9.91 -0.25 -22.40
C GLY A 101 -10.06 -0.53 -23.89
N ASN A 102 -10.57 -1.71 -24.26
CA ASN A 102 -10.70 -2.09 -25.66
C ASN A 102 -11.77 -1.27 -26.39
N HIS A 103 -12.77 -0.75 -25.67
CA HIS A 103 -13.77 0.14 -26.27
C HIS A 103 -13.22 1.55 -26.56
N GLU A 104 -11.98 1.83 -26.17
CA GLU A 104 -11.26 3.02 -26.60
C GLU A 104 -10.28 2.77 -27.74
N ASP A 105 -10.08 1.50 -28.15
CA ASP A 105 -9.10 1.10 -29.17
C ASP A 105 -9.39 1.69 -30.56
N ALA A 106 -8.33 1.88 -31.35
CA ALA A 106 -8.45 2.42 -32.70
C ALA A 106 -9.18 1.48 -33.65
N GLY A 107 -9.10 0.15 -33.44
CA GLY A 107 -9.86 -0.83 -34.22
C GLY A 107 -11.36 -0.79 -33.94
N GLU A 108 -11.75 -0.43 -32.71
CA GLU A 108 -13.16 -0.35 -32.28
C GLU A 108 -13.80 0.98 -32.71
N CYS A 109 -13.12 2.10 -32.42
CA CYS A 109 -13.71 3.45 -32.57
C CYS A 109 -13.09 4.32 -33.67
N GLY A 110 -12.05 3.82 -34.36
CA GLY A 110 -11.30 4.59 -35.34
C GLY A 110 -10.26 5.53 -34.71
N GLU A 111 -9.24 5.89 -35.49
CA GLU A 111 -8.05 6.60 -34.99
C GLU A 111 -8.36 7.96 -34.34
N SER A 112 -9.26 8.74 -34.94
CA SER A 112 -9.60 10.06 -34.43
C SER A 112 -10.19 10.00 -33.02
N LYS A 113 -11.09 9.04 -32.79
CA LYS A 113 -11.74 8.86 -31.49
C LYS A 113 -10.78 8.25 -30.47
N TYR A 114 -9.98 7.27 -30.86
CA TYR A 114 -8.87 6.74 -30.05
C TYR A 114 -8.00 7.87 -29.48
N HIS A 115 -7.49 8.76 -30.34
CA HIS A 115 -6.66 9.87 -29.90
C HIS A 115 -7.44 10.87 -29.03
N ARG A 116 -8.75 11.02 -29.23
CA ARG A 116 -9.61 11.84 -28.36
C ARG A 116 -9.73 11.23 -26.96
N TYR A 117 -9.89 9.91 -26.82
CA TYR A 117 -9.86 9.24 -25.51
C TYR A 117 -8.53 9.46 -24.79
N VAL A 118 -7.40 9.21 -25.48
CA VAL A 118 -6.06 9.43 -24.93
C VAL A 118 -5.90 10.87 -24.45
N SER A 119 -6.36 11.84 -25.24
CA SER A 119 -6.34 13.26 -24.89
C SER A 119 -7.20 13.57 -23.65
N ASN A 120 -8.43 13.05 -23.59
CA ASN A 120 -9.34 13.29 -22.48
C ASN A 120 -8.81 12.71 -21.16
N ILE A 121 -8.31 11.47 -21.19
CA ILE A 121 -7.69 10.84 -20.02
C ILE A 121 -6.49 11.68 -19.54
N ASN A 122 -5.58 12.03 -20.47
CA ASN A 122 -4.40 12.81 -20.13
C ASN A 122 -4.75 14.21 -19.58
N TYR A 123 -5.72 14.88 -20.20
CA TYR A 123 -6.22 16.18 -19.75
C TYR A 123 -6.74 16.10 -18.31
N GLN A 124 -7.53 15.07 -18.00
CA GLN A 124 -8.05 14.87 -16.66
C GLN A 124 -6.93 14.55 -15.66
N MET A 125 -5.99 13.67 -16.01
CA MET A 125 -4.86 13.34 -15.12
C MET A 125 -3.98 14.56 -14.82
N LYS A 126 -3.76 15.46 -15.80
CA LYS A 126 -3.00 16.71 -15.60
C LYS A 126 -3.67 17.70 -14.65
N LYS A 127 -4.99 17.62 -14.47
CA LYS A 127 -5.72 18.43 -13.47
C LYS A 127 -5.50 17.94 -12.04
N ASN A 128 -4.88 16.78 -11.83
CA ASN A 128 -4.63 16.28 -10.49
C ASN A 128 -3.60 17.16 -9.77
N THR A 129 -4.01 17.81 -8.70
CA THR A 129 -3.10 18.48 -7.76
C THR A 129 -2.53 17.49 -6.74
N GLY A 130 -1.29 17.70 -6.29
CA GLY A 130 -0.64 16.84 -5.29
C GLY A 130 -0.25 15.45 -5.82
N THR A 131 -0.07 15.32 -7.14
CA THR A 131 0.43 14.11 -7.81
C THR A 131 1.65 14.46 -8.64
N SER A 132 2.62 13.56 -8.72
CA SER A 132 3.73 13.66 -9.68
C SER A 132 3.61 12.54 -10.69
N CYS A 133 3.39 12.87 -11.96
CA CYS A 133 3.13 11.93 -13.03
C CYS A 133 4.13 12.07 -14.16
N VAL A 134 4.63 10.94 -14.65
CA VAL A 134 5.39 10.82 -15.89
C VAL A 134 4.54 10.05 -16.89
N PHE A 135 4.37 10.62 -18.08
CA PHE A 135 3.64 10.00 -19.18
C PHE A 135 4.64 9.53 -20.24
N SER A 136 4.31 8.44 -20.92
CA SER A 136 5.04 8.07 -22.12
C SER A 136 4.84 9.11 -23.23
N LYS A 137 5.63 8.99 -24.32
CA LYS A 137 5.54 9.87 -25.50
C LYS A 137 4.11 9.94 -26.05
N TYR A 138 3.43 8.79 -26.10
CA TYR A 138 2.08 8.66 -26.64
C TYR A 138 0.97 8.81 -25.59
N LYS A 139 1.35 8.91 -24.29
CA LYS A 139 0.45 9.09 -23.15
C LYS A 139 -0.54 7.94 -22.92
N THR A 140 -0.27 6.80 -23.53
CA THR A 140 -1.04 5.54 -23.42
C THR A 140 -0.55 4.68 -22.25
N MET A 141 0.59 5.03 -21.64
CA MET A 141 1.05 4.51 -20.35
C MET A 141 1.69 5.62 -19.51
N TRP A 142 1.68 5.43 -18.19
CA TRP A 142 2.11 6.47 -17.25
C TRP A 142 2.51 5.87 -15.89
N SER A 143 3.31 6.65 -15.14
CA SER A 143 3.67 6.37 -13.75
C SER A 143 3.39 7.60 -12.91
N CYS A 144 2.53 7.47 -11.91
CA CYS A 144 2.18 8.54 -10.99
C CYS A 144 2.54 8.17 -9.56
N VAL A 145 2.87 9.17 -8.75
CA VAL A 145 2.84 9.06 -7.29
C VAL A 145 1.81 10.00 -6.71
N TYR A 146 1.02 9.44 -5.79
CA TYR A 146 0.03 10.14 -5.00
C TYR A 146 0.17 9.70 -3.55
N ASN A 147 0.39 10.66 -2.64
CA ASN A 147 0.83 10.39 -1.27
C ASN A 147 2.05 9.44 -1.26
N ASN A 148 1.97 8.30 -0.59
CA ASN A 148 3.01 7.27 -0.52
C ASN A 148 2.72 6.06 -1.42
N VAL A 149 2.06 6.27 -2.57
CA VAL A 149 1.69 5.20 -3.52
C VAL A 149 2.22 5.49 -4.91
N ARG A 150 2.95 4.52 -5.47
CA ARG A 150 3.34 4.46 -6.88
C ARG A 150 2.27 3.71 -7.67
N ILE A 151 1.77 4.31 -8.74
CA ILE A 151 0.78 3.69 -9.64
C ILE A 151 1.37 3.69 -11.04
N VAL A 152 1.45 2.52 -11.67
CA VAL A 152 1.85 2.37 -13.07
C VAL A 152 0.65 1.86 -13.86
N GLY A 153 0.12 2.74 -14.72
CA GLY A 153 -0.98 2.43 -15.64
C GLY A 153 -0.45 2.12 -17.02
N LEU A 154 -0.80 0.95 -17.54
CA LEU A 154 -0.38 0.44 -18.85
C LEU A 154 -1.60 0.13 -19.72
N SER A 155 -1.39 0.04 -21.03
CA SER A 155 -2.43 -0.31 -22.01
C SER A 155 -1.96 -1.45 -22.95
N PRO A 156 -1.55 -2.61 -22.42
CA PRO A 156 -1.06 -3.72 -23.23
C PRO A 156 -2.19 -4.26 -24.12
N SER A 157 -1.86 -4.59 -25.37
CA SER A 157 -2.82 -5.02 -26.39
C SER A 157 -3.93 -4.01 -26.75
N ILE A 158 -3.81 -2.75 -26.30
CA ILE A 158 -4.76 -1.66 -26.59
C ILE A 158 -4.04 -0.45 -27.18
N SER A 159 -2.85 -0.10 -26.68
CA SER A 159 -2.05 0.94 -27.31
C SER A 159 -1.59 0.47 -28.68
N LYS A 160 -1.90 1.25 -29.73
CA LYS A 160 -1.41 0.98 -31.09
C LYS A 160 0.03 1.45 -31.29
N GLU A 161 0.48 2.45 -30.52
CA GLU A 161 1.80 3.06 -30.65
C GLU A 161 2.86 2.39 -29.78
N GLU A 162 2.46 1.68 -28.72
CA GLU A 162 3.39 1.15 -27.73
C GLU A 162 3.37 -0.37 -27.67
N SER A 163 4.43 -0.96 -28.23
CA SER A 163 4.66 -2.39 -28.18
C SER A 163 4.69 -2.93 -26.75
N ARG A 164 4.37 -4.22 -26.60
CA ARG A 164 4.49 -4.95 -25.34
C ARG A 164 5.87 -4.78 -24.68
N SER A 165 6.95 -4.86 -25.45
CA SER A 165 8.32 -4.73 -24.92
C SER A 165 8.57 -3.32 -24.35
N SER A 166 8.09 -2.28 -25.02
CA SER A 166 8.18 -0.90 -24.53
C SER A 166 7.38 -0.71 -23.24
N GLN A 167 6.19 -1.30 -23.14
CA GLN A 167 5.37 -1.23 -21.93
C GLN A 167 6.01 -2.00 -20.76
N LEU A 168 6.60 -3.17 -21.01
CA LEU A 168 7.36 -3.92 -20.00
C LEU A 168 8.57 -3.12 -19.52
N ALA A 169 9.33 -2.49 -20.43
CA ALA A 169 10.48 -1.67 -20.06
C ALA A 169 10.07 -0.46 -19.21
N PHE A 170 8.95 0.19 -19.55
CA PHE A 170 8.39 1.29 -18.76
C PHE A 170 7.99 0.82 -17.35
N LEU A 171 7.25 -0.29 -17.26
CA LEU A 171 6.87 -0.91 -15.99
C LEU A 171 8.10 -1.19 -15.11
N LYS A 172 9.13 -1.78 -15.72
CA LYS A 172 10.36 -2.13 -15.03
C LYS A 172 11.02 -0.92 -14.40
N LYS A 173 11.30 0.09 -15.23
CA LYS A 173 11.93 1.34 -14.82
C LYS A 173 11.23 1.96 -13.61
N TYR A 174 9.92 2.20 -13.73
CA TYR A 174 9.22 3.00 -12.71
C TYR A 174 8.83 2.23 -11.45
N LEU A 175 8.79 0.90 -11.49
CA LEU A 175 8.63 0.12 -10.25
C LEU A 175 9.95 -0.19 -9.56
N SER A 176 11.04 -0.50 -10.28
CA SER A 176 12.32 -0.80 -9.63
C SER A 176 12.91 0.42 -8.92
N GLU A 177 12.67 1.62 -9.45
CA GLU A 177 13.13 2.89 -8.88
C GLU A 177 12.20 3.43 -7.77
N SER A 178 11.05 2.78 -7.53
CA SER A 178 10.04 3.29 -6.61
C SER A 178 10.40 3.05 -5.14
N SER A 179 10.41 4.14 -4.36
CA SER A 179 10.60 4.14 -2.91
C SER A 179 9.28 4.18 -2.13
N GLU A 180 8.16 4.36 -2.84
CA GLU A 180 6.84 4.45 -2.23
C GLU A 180 6.45 3.17 -1.49
N ASP A 181 5.67 3.36 -0.42
CA ASP A 181 5.19 2.28 0.42
C ASP A 181 4.33 1.30 -0.36
N TRP A 182 3.31 1.84 -1.03
CA TRP A 182 2.40 1.06 -1.84
C TRP A 182 2.78 1.18 -3.31
N LYS A 183 2.60 0.08 -4.03
CA LYS A 183 2.85 0.00 -5.47
C LYS A 183 1.63 -0.64 -6.11
N ILE A 184 1.21 -0.09 -7.24
CA ILE A 184 0.05 -0.55 -7.99
C ILE A 184 0.44 -0.72 -9.45
N CYS A 185 0.09 -1.87 -10.01
CA CYS A 185 0.06 -2.13 -11.44
C CYS A 185 -1.39 -2.15 -11.92
N ALA A 186 -1.69 -1.44 -13.01
CA ALA A 186 -3.03 -1.39 -13.57
C ALA A 186 -2.98 -1.50 -15.09
N TRP A 187 -3.85 -2.36 -15.63
CA TRP A 187 -4.08 -2.54 -17.06
C TRP A 187 -5.52 -3.04 -17.26
N HIS A 188 -6.08 -2.94 -18.45
CA HIS A 188 -7.49 -3.27 -18.66
C HIS A 188 -7.70 -4.77 -18.86
N TYR A 189 -6.99 -5.35 -19.85
CA TYR A 189 -7.09 -6.78 -20.14
C TYR A 189 -6.51 -7.69 -19.05
N TYR A 190 -6.80 -8.98 -19.13
CA TYR A 190 -6.25 -10.01 -18.25
C TYR A 190 -5.41 -11.03 -19.03
N ASP A 191 -4.60 -11.83 -18.32
CA ASP A 191 -3.97 -13.03 -18.90
C ASP A 191 -4.86 -14.27 -18.71
N ASP A 192 -4.57 -15.35 -19.43
CA ASP A 192 -5.44 -16.53 -19.53
C ASP A 192 -5.92 -17.02 -18.16
N TYR A 193 -5.02 -17.20 -17.20
CA TYR A 193 -5.39 -17.68 -15.86
C TYR A 193 -6.29 -16.73 -15.05
N TYR A 194 -6.40 -15.47 -15.41
CA TYR A 194 -7.00 -14.42 -14.56
C TYR A 194 -8.32 -13.88 -15.11
N HIS A 195 -9.15 -14.78 -15.64
CA HIS A 195 -10.52 -14.47 -16.09
C HIS A 195 -11.52 -15.51 -15.60
N THR A 196 -12.77 -15.10 -15.39
CA THR A 196 -13.90 -15.96 -14.99
C THR A 196 -15.19 -15.69 -15.77
N GLY A 197 -15.21 -14.69 -16.65
CA GLY A 197 -16.37 -14.24 -17.42
C GLY A 197 -16.57 -14.98 -18.74
N LYS A 198 -17.53 -14.45 -19.51
CA LYS A 198 -18.18 -15.12 -20.65
C LYS A 198 -17.27 -15.31 -21.86
N TYR A 199 -16.48 -14.31 -22.25
CA TYR A 199 -15.79 -14.28 -23.56
C TYR A 199 -14.33 -14.73 -23.47
N GLN A 200 -14.12 -16.04 -23.47
CA GLN A 200 -12.81 -16.64 -23.28
C GLN A 200 -12.08 -16.81 -24.60
N LYS A 201 -10.84 -16.32 -24.68
CA LYS A 201 -9.98 -16.50 -25.85
C LYS A 201 -8.67 -17.23 -25.57
N ASN A 202 -8.53 -17.85 -24.38
CA ASN A 202 -7.36 -18.65 -23.98
C ASN A 202 -6.01 -17.96 -24.32
N LYS A 203 -5.87 -16.68 -23.99
CA LYS A 203 -4.77 -15.82 -24.45
C LYS A 203 -4.23 -14.97 -23.30
N ASN A 204 -2.90 -14.82 -23.27
CA ASN A 204 -2.22 -13.84 -22.41
C ASN A 204 -2.18 -12.47 -23.10
N TYR A 205 -3.19 -11.62 -22.88
CA TYR A 205 -3.25 -10.29 -23.50
C TYR A 205 -2.22 -9.31 -22.94
N VAL A 206 -1.82 -9.49 -21.70
CA VAL A 206 -0.87 -8.61 -21.01
C VAL A 206 0.54 -9.15 -21.21
N SER A 207 0.75 -10.40 -20.80
CA SER A 207 2.08 -11.00 -20.80
C SER A 207 2.47 -11.65 -22.11
N GLY A 208 1.56 -12.01 -23.01
CA GLY A 208 1.91 -12.84 -24.17
C GLY A 208 2.74 -14.07 -23.80
N ASP A 209 3.76 -14.37 -24.60
CA ASP A 209 4.66 -15.52 -24.40
C ASP A 209 6.00 -15.16 -23.74
N GLY A 210 6.23 -13.87 -23.48
CA GLY A 210 7.47 -13.37 -22.90
C GLY A 210 7.46 -13.29 -21.38
N GLU A 211 8.38 -12.50 -20.82
CA GLU A 211 8.43 -12.24 -19.38
C GLU A 211 7.10 -11.70 -18.84
N ASN A 212 6.61 -12.33 -17.77
CA ASN A 212 5.26 -12.11 -17.26
C ASN A 212 5.14 -10.81 -16.44
N PHE A 213 4.18 -9.96 -16.83
CA PHE A 213 3.97 -8.63 -16.21
C PHE A 213 3.50 -8.76 -14.76
N TYR A 214 2.61 -9.72 -14.48
CA TYR A 214 2.10 -9.99 -13.14
C TYR A 214 3.22 -10.45 -12.22
N ASP A 215 4.08 -11.37 -12.67
CA ASP A 215 5.24 -11.84 -11.90
C ASP A 215 6.23 -10.70 -11.61
N TYR A 216 6.42 -9.78 -12.56
CA TYR A 216 7.25 -8.61 -12.31
C TYR A 216 6.64 -7.70 -11.22
N CYS A 217 5.35 -7.38 -11.32
CA CYS A 217 4.62 -6.61 -10.30
C CYS A 217 4.68 -7.27 -8.92
N LYS A 218 4.46 -8.59 -8.87
CA LYS A 218 4.59 -9.42 -7.68
C LYS A 218 5.99 -9.35 -7.06
N ASN A 219 7.05 -9.41 -7.86
CA ASN A 219 8.42 -9.29 -7.36
C ASN A 219 8.69 -7.93 -6.69
N GLN A 220 7.91 -6.90 -7.03
CA GLN A 220 7.95 -5.59 -6.38
C GLN A 220 6.96 -5.44 -5.21
N GLY A 221 6.13 -6.44 -4.95
CA GLY A 221 5.05 -6.39 -3.96
C GLY A 221 3.95 -5.40 -4.36
N ALA A 222 3.75 -5.18 -5.66
CA ALA A 222 2.71 -4.29 -6.17
C ALA A 222 1.36 -5.00 -6.20
N ILE A 223 0.29 -4.30 -5.84
CA ILE A 223 -1.09 -4.77 -6.01
C ILE A 223 -1.43 -4.68 -7.50
N ILE A 224 -2.09 -5.68 -8.05
CA ILE A 224 -2.41 -5.74 -9.47
C ILE A 224 -3.92 -5.56 -9.66
N PHE A 225 -4.30 -4.68 -10.57
CA PHE A 225 -5.69 -4.45 -10.97
C PHE A 225 -5.88 -4.66 -12.48
N SER A 226 -6.95 -5.38 -12.81
CA SER A 226 -7.42 -5.66 -14.17
C SER A 226 -8.94 -5.54 -14.27
N ALA A 227 -9.49 -5.51 -15.49
CA ALA A 227 -10.93 -5.32 -15.73
C ALA A 227 -11.40 -6.13 -16.97
N HIS A 228 -12.23 -5.56 -17.87
CA HIS A 228 -12.70 -6.18 -19.14
C HIS A 228 -13.71 -7.33 -18.99
N ASP A 229 -13.53 -8.21 -18.01
CA ASP A 229 -14.24 -9.49 -17.94
C ASP A 229 -15.66 -9.42 -17.38
N HIS A 230 -16.16 -8.20 -17.16
CA HIS A 230 -17.44 -7.86 -16.53
C HIS A 230 -17.84 -8.70 -15.31
N VAL A 231 -16.86 -9.02 -14.47
CA VAL A 231 -17.01 -9.70 -13.17
C VAL A 231 -16.13 -8.99 -12.15
N TYR A 232 -16.38 -9.25 -10.87
CA TYR A 232 -15.41 -8.96 -9.83
C TYR A 232 -14.78 -10.26 -9.36
N ALA A 233 -13.45 -10.34 -9.30
CA ALA A 233 -12.74 -11.50 -8.79
C ALA A 233 -11.43 -11.10 -8.10
N ARG A 234 -11.12 -11.74 -7.00
CA ARG A 234 -9.89 -11.53 -6.24
C ARG A 234 -9.16 -12.85 -6.07
N THR A 235 -7.86 -12.84 -6.30
CA THR A 235 -7.02 -14.01 -6.05
C THR A 235 -6.68 -14.15 -4.57
N HIS A 236 -6.26 -15.35 -4.17
CA HIS A 236 -5.35 -15.53 -3.04
C HIS A 236 -4.07 -14.67 -3.23
N VAL A 237 -3.26 -14.51 -2.18
CA VAL A 237 -1.89 -14.02 -2.37
C VAL A 237 -1.13 -15.07 -3.17
N MET A 238 -0.51 -14.65 -4.27
CA MET A 238 0.18 -15.49 -5.23
C MET A 238 1.69 -15.28 -5.13
N SER A 239 2.45 -16.38 -5.12
CA SER A 239 3.90 -16.40 -5.23
C SER A 239 4.40 -16.55 -6.67
N LYS A 240 3.52 -16.90 -7.60
CA LYS A 240 3.76 -16.93 -9.06
C LYS A 240 2.46 -16.75 -9.83
N PHE A 241 2.50 -15.96 -10.90
CA PHE A 241 1.36 -15.69 -11.77
C PHE A 241 1.43 -16.39 -13.13
N SER A 242 2.61 -16.51 -13.76
CA SER A 242 2.80 -17.17 -15.07
C SER A 242 2.33 -18.63 -15.09
N LYS A 243 2.46 -19.31 -13.96
CA LYS A 243 1.80 -20.57 -13.63
C LYS A 243 1.28 -20.38 -12.22
N PRO A 244 -0.04 -20.24 -11.99
CA PRO A 244 -0.59 -19.83 -10.71
C PRO A 244 -0.06 -20.70 -9.56
N VAL A 245 0.63 -20.08 -8.60
CA VAL A 245 1.04 -20.72 -7.35
C VAL A 245 0.64 -19.79 -6.21
N ILE A 246 -0.22 -20.29 -5.32
CA ILE A 246 -0.64 -19.57 -4.12
C ILE A 246 0.56 -19.47 -3.17
N ASP A 247 0.71 -18.33 -2.53
CA ASP A 247 1.74 -18.11 -1.53
C ASP A 247 1.51 -19.00 -0.31
N THR A 248 2.56 -19.64 0.20
CA THR A 248 2.43 -20.62 1.28
C THR A 248 1.87 -20.01 2.57
N TYR A 249 2.13 -18.72 2.82
CA TYR A 249 1.65 -18.01 4.02
C TYR A 249 0.23 -17.46 3.88
N ASP A 250 -0.40 -17.57 2.71
CA ASP A 250 -1.78 -17.13 2.52
C ASP A 250 -2.74 -17.98 3.36
N TYR A 251 -2.46 -19.28 3.48
CA TYR A 251 -3.24 -20.23 4.29
C TYR A 251 -3.04 -20.06 5.81
N ASP A 252 -2.01 -19.34 6.23
CA ASP A 252 -1.72 -19.08 7.64
C ASP A 252 -2.56 -17.91 8.19
N SER A 253 -3.49 -17.37 7.40
CA SER A 253 -4.31 -16.21 7.76
C SER A 253 -5.77 -16.38 7.31
N PRO A 254 -6.73 -15.71 7.96
CA PRO A 254 -8.11 -15.67 7.49
C PRO A 254 -8.21 -15.16 6.04
N SER A 255 -9.20 -15.63 5.27
CA SER A 255 -9.37 -15.30 3.85
C SER A 255 -9.56 -13.80 3.53
N ASN A 256 -9.86 -12.99 4.54
CA ASN A 256 -9.99 -11.53 4.44
C ASN A 256 -8.71 -10.79 4.87
N ILE A 257 -7.61 -11.50 5.13
CA ILE A 257 -6.30 -10.95 5.45
C ILE A 257 -5.34 -11.27 4.30
N VAL A 258 -4.77 -10.22 3.70
CA VAL A 258 -3.89 -10.32 2.54
C VAL A 258 -2.51 -9.84 2.95
N GLN A 259 -1.49 -10.70 2.92
CA GLN A 259 -0.13 -10.35 3.32
C GLN A 259 0.79 -10.20 2.10
N ILE A 260 0.97 -8.97 1.62
CA ILE A 260 1.82 -8.68 0.46
C ILE A 260 3.27 -8.38 0.87
N ARG A 261 4.20 -8.72 -0.04
CA ARG A 261 5.64 -8.44 0.07
C ARG A 261 6.31 -8.55 -1.28
N LYS A 262 7.58 -8.16 -1.38
CA LYS A 262 8.37 -8.49 -2.57
C LYS A 262 8.36 -10.00 -2.77
N GLY A 263 7.83 -10.44 -3.90
CA GLY A 263 7.71 -11.85 -4.25
C GLY A 263 6.33 -12.47 -4.01
N ALA A 264 5.40 -11.78 -3.33
CA ALA A 264 4.03 -12.27 -3.13
C ALA A 264 2.99 -11.13 -3.11
N THR A 265 1.96 -11.22 -3.95
CA THR A 265 0.90 -10.21 -4.06
C THR A 265 -0.40 -10.83 -4.60
N LEU A 266 -1.47 -10.04 -4.70
CA LEU A 266 -2.75 -10.43 -5.29
C LEU A 266 -3.04 -9.71 -6.61
N ASN A 267 -3.89 -10.34 -7.43
CA ASN A 267 -4.59 -9.69 -8.53
C ASN A 267 -6.06 -9.51 -8.19
N ILE A 268 -6.63 -8.38 -8.62
CA ILE A 268 -8.05 -8.08 -8.50
C ILE A 268 -8.56 -7.68 -9.89
N LEU A 269 -9.59 -8.38 -10.33
CA LEU A 269 -10.38 -8.13 -11.50
C LEU A 269 -11.62 -7.34 -11.05
N ASP A 270 -11.81 -6.11 -11.51
CA ASP A 270 -12.95 -5.25 -11.13
C ASP A 270 -13.56 -4.56 -12.35
N ALA A 271 -14.47 -5.28 -13.01
CA ALA A 271 -15.07 -4.91 -14.29
C ALA A 271 -16.60 -4.73 -14.22
N VAL A 272 -17.17 -4.46 -13.05
CA VAL A 272 -18.63 -4.41 -12.87
C VAL A 272 -19.11 -3.00 -12.56
N GLY A 273 -18.46 -1.99 -13.13
CA GLY A 273 -18.65 -0.58 -12.78
C GLY A 273 -19.95 0.06 -13.26
N GLY A 274 -20.68 -0.54 -14.22
CA GLY A 274 -21.96 0.02 -14.65
C GLY A 274 -22.53 -0.43 -15.99
N TRP A 275 -21.78 -1.18 -16.80
CA TRP A 275 -22.24 -1.59 -18.12
C TRP A 275 -22.99 -2.93 -18.13
N GLU A 276 -22.28 -4.04 -17.91
CA GLU A 276 -22.85 -5.38 -17.83
C GLU A 276 -22.18 -6.17 -16.69
N VAL A 277 -22.86 -7.21 -16.21
CA VAL A 277 -22.26 -8.22 -15.34
C VAL A 277 -22.40 -9.55 -16.07
N TYR A 278 -21.28 -10.25 -16.31
CA TYR A 278 -21.28 -11.54 -17.00
C TYR A 278 -21.58 -12.70 -16.06
N ASP A 279 -22.05 -13.80 -16.66
CA ASP A 279 -22.09 -15.10 -16.01
C ASP A 279 -20.68 -15.68 -15.88
N GLU A 280 -20.45 -16.52 -14.86
CA GLU A 280 -19.19 -17.24 -14.74
C GLU A 280 -19.09 -18.37 -15.77
N ALA A 281 -18.08 -18.32 -16.63
CA ALA A 281 -17.94 -19.28 -17.73
C ALA A 281 -16.55 -19.92 -17.79
N GLY A 282 -16.48 -20.97 -18.61
CA GLY A 282 -15.30 -21.70 -19.08
C GLY A 282 -14.23 -22.11 -18.06
N LYS A 283 -13.00 -22.36 -18.53
CA LYS A 283 -12.08 -23.32 -17.86
C LYS A 283 -11.53 -22.80 -16.53
N HIS A 284 -11.30 -21.50 -16.42
CA HIS A 284 -10.62 -20.90 -15.28
C HIS A 284 -11.54 -20.43 -14.16
N LYS A 285 -12.87 -20.48 -14.34
CA LYS A 285 -13.81 -20.02 -13.30
C LYS A 285 -13.64 -20.76 -11.98
N ASN A 286 -13.26 -22.04 -12.02
CA ASN A 286 -13.14 -22.89 -10.84
C ASN A 286 -11.68 -23.05 -10.37
N PHE A 287 -10.76 -22.21 -10.85
CA PHE A 287 -9.37 -22.33 -10.45
C PHE A 287 -9.19 -21.93 -8.99
N SER A 288 -8.37 -22.72 -8.28
CA SER A 288 -8.17 -22.58 -6.83
C SER A 288 -7.52 -21.27 -6.41
N HIS A 289 -6.91 -20.53 -7.34
CA HIS A 289 -6.31 -19.24 -7.02
C HIS A 289 -7.35 -18.14 -6.77
N TRP A 290 -8.62 -18.33 -7.12
CA TRP A 290 -9.69 -17.39 -6.80
C TRP A 290 -10.20 -17.59 -5.37
N ILE A 291 -10.16 -16.54 -4.56
CA ILE A 291 -10.67 -16.58 -3.18
C ILE A 291 -12.07 -15.97 -3.07
N LYS A 292 -12.37 -14.97 -3.91
CA LYS A 292 -13.69 -14.32 -4.00
C LYS A 292 -14.00 -13.99 -5.44
N LYS A 293 -15.26 -14.19 -5.82
CA LYS A 293 -15.79 -13.91 -7.17
C LYS A 293 -17.21 -13.40 -7.06
N TYR A 294 -17.60 -12.58 -8.01
CA TYR A 294 -18.91 -11.97 -8.14
C TYR A 294 -19.26 -11.84 -9.62
N ALA A 295 -20.42 -12.37 -9.97
CA ALA A 295 -20.92 -12.48 -11.32
C ALA A 295 -22.44 -12.36 -11.33
N ARG A 296 -23.05 -12.43 -12.51
CA ARG A 296 -24.49 -12.21 -12.76
C ARG A 296 -25.40 -13.17 -11.98
N GLY A 297 -24.93 -14.39 -11.71
CA GLY A 297 -25.69 -15.45 -11.06
C GLY A 297 -26.65 -16.15 -12.03
N SER A 298 -26.99 -17.41 -11.75
CA SER A 298 -27.73 -18.26 -12.69
C SER A 298 -29.15 -17.75 -13.00
N ASN A 299 -29.73 -16.94 -12.11
CA ASN A 299 -31.06 -16.36 -12.27
C ASN A 299 -31.00 -14.86 -12.60
N GLY A 300 -29.80 -14.33 -12.90
CA GLY A 300 -29.61 -12.91 -13.19
C GLY A 300 -29.77 -11.99 -11.98
N GLU A 301 -29.70 -12.51 -10.76
CA GLU A 301 -29.95 -11.77 -9.52
C GLU A 301 -28.98 -10.60 -9.30
N ASN A 302 -27.84 -10.59 -9.99
CA ASN A 302 -26.81 -9.56 -9.91
C ASN A 302 -26.69 -8.71 -11.18
N ALA A 303 -27.54 -8.92 -12.20
CA ALA A 303 -27.43 -8.28 -13.52
C ALA A 303 -27.43 -6.74 -13.49
N LYS A 304 -28.01 -6.11 -12.45
CA LYS A 304 -28.05 -4.66 -12.23
C LYS A 304 -27.46 -4.23 -10.89
N LYS A 305 -26.69 -5.11 -10.26
CA LYS A 305 -25.98 -4.87 -8.99
C LYS A 305 -24.50 -4.60 -9.28
N TYR A 306 -24.26 -3.52 -10.01
CA TYR A 306 -22.94 -3.00 -10.32
C TYR A 306 -22.21 -2.53 -9.07
N GLY A 307 -20.89 -2.42 -9.13
CA GLY A 307 -20.09 -2.11 -7.97
C GLY A 307 -18.72 -1.54 -8.29
N GLY A 308 -17.99 -1.23 -7.22
CA GLY A 308 -16.61 -0.77 -7.28
C GLY A 308 -15.87 -1.10 -6.00
N LEU A 309 -14.55 -1.23 -6.09
CA LEU A 309 -13.68 -1.46 -4.96
C LEU A 309 -13.19 -0.15 -4.35
N PHE A 310 -13.38 0.02 -3.04
CA PHE A 310 -12.94 1.19 -2.30
C PHE A 310 -11.88 0.79 -1.28
N CYS A 311 -10.63 1.16 -1.54
CA CYS A 311 -9.48 0.84 -0.71
C CYS A 311 -8.99 2.07 0.05
N LYS A 312 -9.07 2.00 1.37
CA LYS A 312 -8.49 2.96 2.30
C LYS A 312 -7.04 2.57 2.60
N PHE A 313 -6.10 3.36 2.12
CA PHE A 313 -4.68 3.18 2.37
C PHE A 313 -4.23 3.94 3.62
N ASN A 314 -3.20 3.41 4.27
CA ASN A 314 -2.62 3.96 5.49
C ASN A 314 -3.64 4.05 6.65
N VAL A 315 -4.41 2.98 6.87
CA VAL A 315 -5.52 2.96 7.84
C VAL A 315 -5.04 3.43 9.22
N GLY A 316 -5.67 4.48 9.75
CA GLY A 316 -5.33 5.08 11.05
C GLY A 316 -3.90 5.68 11.13
N GLY A 317 -3.27 5.89 9.97
CA GLY A 317 -1.87 6.33 9.84
C GLY A 317 -0.87 5.21 9.57
N ASN A 318 -1.29 3.95 9.66
CA ASN A 318 -0.40 2.79 9.51
C ASN A 318 -0.08 2.54 8.03
N ASN A 319 1.11 2.96 7.58
CA ASN A 319 1.52 2.84 6.18
C ASN A 319 1.78 1.40 5.69
N LYS A 320 1.57 0.40 6.56
CA LYS A 320 1.60 -1.03 6.21
C LYS A 320 0.21 -1.64 6.13
N LYS A 321 -0.86 -0.87 6.34
CA LYS A 321 -2.24 -1.36 6.35
C LYS A 321 -3.12 -0.62 5.35
N SER A 322 -3.83 -1.40 4.54
CA SER A 322 -4.92 -0.94 3.69
C SER A 322 -6.17 -1.77 3.97
N TYR A 323 -7.35 -1.17 3.88
CA TYR A 323 -8.64 -1.86 4.04
C TYR A 323 -9.50 -1.60 2.81
N CYS A 324 -10.00 -2.66 2.19
CA CYS A 324 -10.76 -2.58 0.95
C CYS A 324 -12.17 -3.16 1.14
N GLU A 325 -13.15 -2.53 0.51
CA GLU A 325 -14.52 -3.02 0.41
C GLU A 325 -14.98 -2.97 -1.05
N PHE A 326 -15.42 -4.11 -1.58
CA PHE A 326 -16.16 -4.15 -2.83
C PHE A 326 -17.64 -3.93 -2.53
N LYS A 327 -18.16 -2.78 -2.99
CA LYS A 327 -19.50 -2.30 -2.72
C LYS A 327 -20.36 -2.34 -3.97
N ARG A 328 -21.67 -2.57 -3.81
CA ARG A 328 -22.61 -2.68 -4.90
C ARG A 328 -23.87 -1.86 -4.69
N ILE A 329 -24.41 -1.35 -5.78
CA ILE A 329 -25.74 -0.74 -5.83
C ILE A 329 -26.83 -1.83 -5.84
N ASN A 330 -28.08 -1.43 -5.59
CA ASN A 330 -29.26 -2.29 -5.73
C ASN A 330 -29.19 -3.61 -4.94
N SER A 331 -28.48 -3.62 -3.81
CA SER A 331 -28.34 -4.78 -2.92
C SER A 331 -28.79 -4.43 -1.50
N SER A 332 -29.43 -5.39 -0.81
CA SER A 332 -29.77 -5.27 0.60
C SER A 332 -28.54 -5.18 1.50
N THR A 333 -27.43 -5.78 1.08
CA THR A 333 -26.11 -5.67 1.71
C THR A 333 -25.15 -5.09 0.70
N SER A 334 -24.78 -3.82 0.89
CA SER A 334 -23.96 -3.09 -0.06
C SER A 334 -22.55 -3.67 -0.18
N VAL A 335 -21.93 -4.09 0.92
CA VAL A 335 -20.60 -4.71 0.93
C VAL A 335 -20.70 -6.19 0.57
N PHE A 336 -20.00 -6.63 -0.46
CA PHE A 336 -19.94 -8.04 -0.87
C PHE A 336 -18.63 -8.73 -0.51
N ASP A 337 -17.51 -8.04 -0.71
CA ASP A 337 -16.20 -8.49 -0.24
C ASP A 337 -15.56 -7.39 0.61
N SER A 338 -14.86 -7.78 1.65
CA SER A 338 -14.01 -6.89 2.42
C SER A 338 -12.75 -7.62 2.89
N PHE A 339 -11.62 -6.93 2.82
CA PHE A 339 -10.33 -7.51 3.17
C PHE A 339 -9.34 -6.44 3.59
N THR A 340 -8.38 -6.84 4.41
CA THR A 340 -7.29 -5.98 4.89
C THR A 340 -5.99 -6.45 4.27
N ILE A 341 -5.28 -5.53 3.63
CA ILE A 341 -3.96 -5.77 3.08
C ILE A 341 -2.90 -5.27 4.06
N TYR A 342 -2.01 -6.17 4.46
CA TYR A 342 -0.82 -5.90 5.24
C TYR A 342 0.43 -6.02 4.38
N ARG A 343 1.32 -5.03 4.47
CA ARG A 343 2.70 -5.16 3.99
C ARG A 343 3.53 -5.90 5.04
N ASN A 344 3.65 -7.21 4.86
CA ASN A 344 4.40 -8.08 5.77
C ASN A 344 5.59 -8.72 5.05
N ASN A 345 6.79 -8.16 5.25
CA ASN A 345 8.01 -8.67 4.60
C ASN A 345 8.49 -10.01 5.17
N ASP A 346 8.02 -10.42 6.35
CA ASP A 346 8.46 -11.64 7.04
C ASP A 346 7.28 -12.34 7.75
N PRO A 347 6.31 -12.88 6.98
CA PRO A 347 5.15 -13.57 7.56
C PRO A 347 5.52 -14.85 8.31
N LYS A 348 6.72 -15.41 8.09
CA LYS A 348 7.23 -16.56 8.82
C LYS A 348 7.40 -16.26 10.31
N ASN A 349 7.96 -15.10 10.63
CA ASN A 349 8.31 -14.74 12.01
C ASN A 349 7.43 -13.63 12.61
N ILE A 350 6.67 -12.91 11.77
CA ILE A 350 5.84 -11.78 12.19
C ILE A 350 4.40 -12.07 11.79
N ALA A 351 3.55 -12.37 12.76
CA ALA A 351 2.11 -12.44 12.54
C ALA A 351 1.55 -11.06 12.13
N TYR A 352 0.53 -11.04 11.27
CA TYR A 352 -0.03 -9.82 10.70
C TYR A 352 -0.58 -8.85 11.78
N ASP A 353 -1.15 -9.38 12.86
CA ASP A 353 -1.70 -8.61 13.99
C ASP A 353 -0.62 -7.82 14.77
N LYS A 354 0.63 -8.30 14.73
CA LYS A 354 1.78 -7.58 15.30
C LYS A 354 2.10 -6.31 14.54
N ILE A 355 1.70 -6.17 13.28
CA ILE A 355 1.88 -4.93 12.52
C ILE A 355 1.05 -3.81 13.15
N ASP A 356 -0.21 -4.08 13.50
CA ASP A 356 -1.08 -3.12 14.18
C ASP A 356 -0.59 -2.81 15.60
N SER A 357 -0.22 -3.84 16.36
CA SER A 357 0.26 -3.68 17.74
C SER A 357 1.55 -2.86 17.82
N ARG A 358 2.47 -3.05 16.87
CA ARG A 358 3.72 -2.27 16.77
C ARG A 358 3.43 -0.81 16.41
N PHE A 359 2.58 -0.56 15.41
CA PHE A 359 2.20 0.80 15.04
C PHE A 359 1.50 1.54 16.18
N LEU A 360 0.61 0.86 16.91
CA LEU A 360 -0.04 1.43 18.08
C LEU A 360 0.97 1.81 19.18
N SER A 361 1.96 0.95 19.42
CA SER A 361 3.04 1.22 20.39
C SER A 361 3.86 2.44 19.99
N GLU A 362 4.24 2.56 18.71
CA GLU A 362 4.94 3.71 18.15
C GLU A 362 4.11 5.01 18.29
N LYS A 363 2.81 4.93 17.99
CA LYS A 363 1.87 6.05 18.13
C LYS A 363 1.72 6.52 19.58
N ILE A 364 1.59 5.58 20.53
CA ILE A 364 1.51 5.89 21.97
C ILE A 364 2.78 6.58 22.44
N ALA A 365 3.95 6.06 22.07
CA ALA A 365 5.23 6.65 22.43
C ALA A 365 5.36 8.09 21.89
N ALA A 366 4.96 8.32 20.64
CA ALA A 366 4.96 9.65 20.03
C ALA A 366 3.97 10.62 20.72
N TYR A 367 2.79 10.14 21.11
CA TYR A 367 1.83 10.93 21.86
C TYR A 367 2.39 11.36 23.22
N GLN A 368 2.99 10.42 23.96
CA GLN A 368 3.60 10.68 25.26
C GLN A 368 4.73 11.70 25.17
N ALA A 369 5.62 11.56 24.18
CA ALA A 369 6.71 12.51 23.93
C ALA A 369 6.20 13.93 23.63
N LYS A 370 5.07 14.06 22.93
CA LYS A 370 4.43 15.35 22.67
C LYS A 370 3.83 15.97 23.94
N LYS A 371 3.18 15.17 24.80
CA LYS A 371 2.56 15.66 26.05
C LYS A 371 3.59 16.05 27.11
N SER A 372 4.75 15.40 27.14
CA SER A 372 5.84 15.71 28.08
C SER A 372 6.62 16.99 27.74
N GLY A 373 6.17 17.78 26.76
CA GLY A 373 6.79 19.07 26.43
C GLY A 373 8.16 18.97 25.75
N SER A 374 8.58 17.78 25.29
CA SER A 374 9.78 17.62 24.47
C SER A 374 9.49 18.05 23.02
N SER A 375 9.29 19.36 22.84
CA SER A 375 9.19 20.03 21.55
C SER A 375 10.60 20.24 20.98
N SER A 376 11.02 19.43 20.00
CA SER A 376 11.96 19.91 18.99
C SER A 376 11.16 20.65 17.92
N GLY A 377 11.03 21.95 18.11
CA GLY A 377 10.22 22.85 17.30
C GLY A 377 10.71 23.00 15.86
N SER A 378 9.74 23.06 14.94
CA SER A 378 9.89 23.57 13.59
C SER A 378 9.90 25.10 13.65
N GLY A 379 11.04 25.73 13.39
CA GLY A 379 11.18 27.18 13.20
C GLY A 379 11.81 27.45 11.84
N SER A 380 11.04 28.06 10.95
CA SER A 380 11.53 28.67 9.72
C SER A 380 12.18 30.01 10.07
N THR A 381 13.47 30.19 9.74
CA THR A 381 14.03 31.54 9.53
C THR A 381 15.21 31.48 8.55
N THR A 382 15.17 32.39 7.60
CA THR A 382 16.13 32.65 6.54
C THR A 382 17.37 33.42 7.06
N THR A 383 18.42 33.38 6.24
CA THR A 383 19.56 34.33 6.09
C THR A 383 20.82 34.24 6.97
N THR A 384 21.89 33.77 6.30
CA THR A 384 23.26 34.31 6.15
C THR A 384 24.28 34.34 7.30
N THR A 385 25.30 33.50 7.07
CA THR A 385 26.78 33.66 7.15
C THR A 385 27.52 33.70 8.49
N ASN A 386 28.34 32.65 8.64
CA ASN A 386 29.71 32.52 9.17
C ASN A 386 29.97 32.64 10.68
N ASN A 387 30.28 31.50 11.31
CA ASN A 387 31.64 31.23 11.79
C ASN A 387 31.87 29.75 12.17
N ASN A 388 33.11 29.32 12.00
CA ASN A 388 33.57 27.94 11.90
C ASN A 388 33.60 27.15 13.23
N ASN A 389 32.83 26.06 13.28
CA ASN A 389 33.16 24.80 13.95
C ASN A 389 32.28 23.72 13.28
N PRO A 390 32.81 22.61 12.70
CA PRO A 390 32.05 21.78 11.77
C PRO A 390 31.00 20.96 12.51
N THR A 391 29.81 21.52 12.69
CA THR A 391 28.63 20.79 13.11
C THR A 391 28.21 19.89 11.95
N ILE A 392 28.41 18.57 12.11
CA ILE A 392 27.97 17.58 11.13
C ILE A 392 26.44 17.69 10.99
N LYS A 393 25.98 18.12 9.80
CA LYS A 393 24.56 18.29 9.48
C LYS A 393 23.77 17.00 9.75
N THR A 394 22.58 17.12 10.35
CA THR A 394 21.68 15.96 10.50
C THR A 394 21.01 15.68 9.16
N SER A 395 21.10 14.44 8.70
CA SER A 395 20.47 13.97 7.48
C SER A 395 18.94 13.89 7.61
N THR A 396 18.25 14.22 6.53
CA THR A 396 16.77 14.25 6.44
C THR A 396 16.19 13.15 5.55
N ASN A 397 17.03 12.29 4.98
CA ASN A 397 16.62 11.26 4.01
C ASN A 397 17.10 9.85 4.39
N ASP A 398 17.30 9.60 5.70
CA ASP A 398 17.80 8.33 6.27
C ASP A 398 19.16 7.84 5.73
N ARG A 399 19.88 8.70 4.99
CA ARG A 399 21.28 8.46 4.60
C ARG A 399 22.24 9.04 5.63
N CYS A 400 23.44 8.52 5.72
CA CYS A 400 24.49 9.05 6.58
C CYS A 400 25.87 8.79 5.98
N GLY A 401 26.90 9.45 6.51
CA GLY A 401 28.26 9.39 5.99
C GLY A 401 28.78 10.78 5.62
N SER A 402 30.02 10.85 5.13
CA SER A 402 30.70 12.11 4.79
C SER A 402 29.89 13.02 3.86
N SER A 403 29.17 12.46 2.90
CA SER A 403 28.34 13.21 1.93
C SER A 403 26.97 13.64 2.48
N TYR A 404 26.42 12.86 3.42
CA TYR A 404 25.02 12.98 3.86
C TYR A 404 24.85 13.59 5.25
N GLY A 405 25.90 13.57 6.07
CA GLY A 405 25.85 14.02 7.46
C GLY A 405 25.48 12.90 8.42
N LYS A 406 25.08 13.26 9.64
CA LYS A 406 24.77 12.30 10.71
C LYS A 406 23.32 11.86 10.68
N CYS A 407 23.03 10.69 11.22
CA CYS A 407 21.68 10.20 11.41
C CYS A 407 20.89 11.06 12.41
N PRO A 408 19.56 11.10 12.27
CA PRO A 408 18.67 11.62 13.32
C PRO A 408 18.94 10.95 14.68
N SER A 409 18.60 11.65 15.77
CA SER A 409 18.83 11.18 17.15
C SER A 409 18.30 9.77 17.36
N GLY A 410 19.09 8.91 18.01
CA GLY A 410 18.72 7.54 18.32
C GLY A 410 18.98 6.52 17.19
N LYS A 411 19.52 6.91 16.03
CA LYS A 411 19.87 5.99 14.94
C LYS A 411 21.38 5.87 14.72
N CYS A 412 21.84 4.66 14.42
CA CYS A 412 23.21 4.35 14.04
C CYS A 412 23.39 4.45 12.53
N CYS A 413 24.61 4.74 12.09
CA CYS A 413 24.96 4.82 10.68
C CYS A 413 25.69 3.56 10.24
N SER A 414 25.11 2.76 9.33
CA SER A 414 25.81 1.56 8.83
C SER A 414 26.99 1.92 7.92
N LYS A 415 27.89 0.98 7.66
CA LYS A 415 28.95 1.13 6.64
C LYS A 415 28.44 1.47 5.24
N TYR A 416 27.17 1.17 4.97
CA TYR A 416 26.50 1.44 3.69
C TYR A 416 25.85 2.84 3.63
N GLY A 417 25.99 3.65 4.68
CA GLY A 417 25.51 5.02 4.72
C GLY A 417 23.99 5.12 4.91
N TRP A 418 23.42 4.27 5.78
CA TRP A 418 22.00 4.27 6.13
C TRP A 418 21.78 4.36 7.64
N CYS A 419 20.69 5.03 8.03
CA CYS A 419 20.31 5.25 9.42
C CYS A 419 19.29 4.22 9.92
N SER A 420 19.61 3.48 10.99
CA SER A 420 18.69 2.52 11.62
C SER A 420 19.07 2.25 13.09
N THR A 421 18.20 1.54 13.81
CA THR A 421 18.42 1.07 15.19
C THR A 421 18.77 -0.42 15.28
N SER A 422 18.80 -1.13 14.15
CA SER A 422 19.13 -2.57 14.13
C SER A 422 20.58 -2.86 14.50
N ASN A 423 20.86 -4.06 15.03
CA ASN A 423 22.23 -4.51 15.33
C ASN A 423 23.17 -4.35 14.13
N ASP A 424 22.73 -4.69 12.92
CA ASP A 424 23.58 -4.57 11.72
C ASP A 424 24.00 -3.14 11.38
N HIS A 425 23.29 -2.14 11.90
CA HIS A 425 23.62 -0.73 11.71
C HIS A 425 24.35 -0.11 12.91
N CYS A 426 24.16 -0.68 14.09
CA CYS A 426 24.72 -0.19 15.35
C CYS A 426 26.00 -0.90 15.79
N ASP A 427 26.27 -2.08 15.25
CA ASP A 427 27.43 -2.88 15.59
C ASP A 427 28.70 -2.32 14.91
N VAL A 428 29.67 -1.95 15.73
CA VAL A 428 30.97 -1.40 15.29
C VAL A 428 31.74 -2.45 14.48
N ASP A 429 31.65 -3.72 14.86
CA ASP A 429 32.32 -4.83 14.17
C ASP A 429 31.69 -5.10 12.78
N LYS A 430 30.45 -4.66 12.57
CA LYS A 430 29.77 -4.68 11.27
C LYS A 430 29.95 -3.40 10.45
N GLY A 431 30.76 -2.45 10.95
CA GLY A 431 31.15 -1.24 10.25
C GLY A 431 30.25 -0.02 10.52
N CYS A 432 29.67 0.09 11.72
CA CYS A 432 28.98 1.31 12.12
C CYS A 432 29.88 2.56 11.99
N GLN A 433 29.46 3.55 11.22
CA GLN A 433 30.14 4.83 11.03
C GLN A 433 29.80 5.78 12.20
N THR A 434 30.49 5.61 13.32
CA THR A 434 30.23 6.31 14.60
C THR A 434 30.27 7.84 14.51
N LYS A 435 31.01 8.42 13.56
CA LYS A 435 31.02 9.88 13.27
C LYS A 435 29.69 10.41 12.71
N TYR A 436 28.88 9.53 12.12
CA TYR A 436 27.64 9.87 11.41
C TYR A 436 26.40 9.16 11.96
N GLY A 437 26.51 8.46 13.08
CA GLY A 437 25.39 7.86 13.82
C GLY A 437 25.44 8.32 15.28
N ILE A 438 24.77 7.61 16.19
CA ILE A 438 25.00 7.81 17.62
C ILE A 438 26.50 7.77 17.92
N LEU A 439 26.99 8.83 18.57
CA LEU A 439 28.28 8.87 19.24
C LEU A 439 28.29 7.84 20.37
N ILE A 440 28.90 6.67 20.15
CA ILE A 440 29.50 5.93 21.26
C ILE A 440 30.93 6.46 21.45
N THR A 441 30.99 7.68 21.94
CA THR A 441 32.06 8.19 22.81
C THR A 441 31.31 8.62 24.05
N THR A 442 31.23 7.89 25.14
CA THR A 442 32.05 6.84 25.72
C THR A 442 31.14 5.97 26.59
N SER A 443 31.43 4.66 26.63
CA SER A 443 30.95 3.69 27.63
C SER A 443 29.54 3.93 28.18
N ILE A 444 28.52 3.25 27.63
CA ILE A 444 27.37 2.92 28.47
C ILE A 444 27.96 2.26 29.72
N PRO A 445 27.88 2.91 30.90
CA PRO A 445 28.55 2.41 32.08
C PRO A 445 27.97 1.04 32.41
N TYR A 446 28.80 0.16 32.96
CA TYR A 446 28.25 -1.04 33.57
C TYR A 446 27.35 -0.62 34.71
N SER A 447 26.13 -1.15 34.71
CA SER A 447 25.20 -0.89 35.80
C SER A 447 25.84 -1.24 37.13
N SER A 448 25.69 -0.34 38.11
CA SER A 448 26.08 -0.59 39.50
C SER A 448 25.12 -1.54 40.22
N SER A 449 24.05 -1.97 39.55
CA SER A 449 23.00 -2.85 40.09
C SER A 449 22.69 -3.98 39.10
N ASN A 450 21.77 -4.89 39.45
CA ASN A 450 21.29 -5.91 38.52
C ASN A 450 20.27 -5.37 37.48
N ARG A 451 20.19 -4.05 37.32
CA ARG A 451 19.31 -3.37 36.37
C ARG A 451 20.07 -2.98 35.10
N CYS A 452 19.37 -2.84 34.00
CA CYS A 452 19.93 -2.38 32.73
C CYS A 452 18.91 -1.56 31.96
N GLY A 453 19.37 -0.83 30.94
CA GLY A 453 18.54 0.08 30.17
C GLY A 453 19.11 1.48 30.18
N SER A 454 18.42 2.40 29.51
CA SER A 454 18.86 3.79 29.33
C SER A 454 19.17 4.53 30.64
N SER A 455 18.50 4.18 31.74
CA SER A 455 18.72 4.78 33.06
C SER A 455 19.76 4.07 33.93
N TYR A 456 20.17 2.84 33.58
CA TYR A 456 21.00 2.00 34.45
C TYR A 456 22.33 1.59 33.81
N GLY A 457 22.45 1.69 32.50
CA GLY A 457 23.63 1.23 31.78
C GLY A 457 23.53 -0.24 31.36
N LYS A 458 24.66 -0.82 30.97
CA LYS A 458 24.73 -2.17 30.41
C LYS A 458 25.00 -3.21 31.47
N CYS A 459 24.51 -4.43 31.24
CA CYS A 459 24.78 -5.56 32.09
C CYS A 459 26.27 -5.91 32.13
N ARG A 460 26.74 -6.35 33.30
CA ARG A 460 28.09 -6.87 33.49
C ARG A 460 28.19 -8.28 32.93
N ASN A 461 29.40 -8.80 32.81
CA ASN A 461 29.66 -10.21 32.46
C ASN A 461 28.97 -10.70 31.17
N ASN A 462 28.73 -9.81 30.20
CA ASN A 462 28.01 -10.10 28.95
C ASN A 462 26.60 -10.68 29.14
N GLU A 463 25.94 -10.37 30.25
CA GLU A 463 24.56 -10.80 30.48
C GLU A 463 23.58 -10.08 29.54
N CYS A 464 22.39 -10.66 29.43
CA CYS A 464 21.32 -10.13 28.64
C CYS A 464 20.55 -9.08 29.42
N CYS A 465 20.14 -8.02 28.74
CA CYS A 465 19.27 -7.02 29.33
C CYS A 465 17.81 -7.32 28.96
N SER A 466 17.02 -7.83 29.90
CA SER A 466 15.62 -8.16 29.61
C SER A 466 14.79 -6.93 29.26
N ARG A 467 13.61 -7.17 28.69
CA ARG A 467 12.62 -6.12 28.43
C ARG A 467 12.17 -5.35 29.68
N TYR A 468 12.38 -5.93 30.86
CA TYR A 468 12.03 -5.34 32.15
C TYR A 468 13.22 -4.57 32.79
N GLY A 469 14.34 -4.48 32.07
CA GLY A 469 15.54 -3.78 32.52
C GLY A 469 16.27 -4.52 33.62
N TRP A 470 16.38 -5.85 33.51
CA TRP A 470 17.14 -6.70 34.44
C TRP A 470 18.24 -7.46 33.70
N CYS A 471 19.36 -7.65 34.39
CA CYS A 471 20.49 -8.44 33.91
C CYS A 471 20.36 -9.90 34.34
N SER A 472 20.47 -10.82 33.37
CA SER A 472 20.53 -12.27 33.60
C SER A 472 20.96 -12.99 32.31
N ASN A 473 21.39 -14.24 32.44
CA ASN A 473 21.65 -15.14 31.30
C ASN A 473 20.48 -16.11 31.00
N SER A 474 19.33 -15.96 31.65
CA SER A 474 18.18 -16.81 31.36
C SER A 474 17.58 -16.54 29.98
N SER A 475 17.00 -17.57 29.35
CA SER A 475 16.34 -17.47 28.05
C SER A 475 15.25 -16.40 27.99
N SER A 476 14.56 -16.14 29.10
CA SER A 476 13.56 -15.08 29.23
C SER A 476 14.15 -13.66 29.17
N HIS A 477 15.44 -13.49 29.46
CA HIS A 477 16.15 -12.22 29.41
C HIS A 477 16.86 -12.00 28.08
N CYS A 478 17.41 -13.07 27.50
CA CYS A 478 18.16 -13.03 26.24
C CYS A 478 17.28 -13.07 25.00
N GLY A 479 16.11 -13.70 25.11
CA GLY A 479 15.17 -13.88 24.00
C GLY A 479 14.26 -12.66 23.77
N SER A 480 12.96 -12.92 23.59
CA SER A 480 12.00 -11.91 23.14
C SER A 480 11.91 -10.69 24.06
N GLY A 481 12.34 -9.54 23.54
CA GLY A 481 12.30 -8.25 24.23
C GLY A 481 13.62 -7.84 24.91
N CYS A 482 14.69 -8.61 24.72
CA CYS A 482 16.03 -8.21 25.11
C CYS A 482 16.44 -6.84 24.51
N GLN A 483 17.16 -6.03 25.28
CA GLN A 483 17.59 -4.68 24.91
C GLN A 483 19.06 -4.71 24.44
N PRO A 484 19.33 -4.72 23.12
CA PRO A 484 20.67 -5.00 22.57
C PRO A 484 21.70 -3.89 22.84
N LEU A 485 21.26 -2.68 23.19
CA LEU A 485 22.17 -1.60 23.60
C LEU A 485 22.71 -1.79 25.03
N TYR A 486 22.08 -2.64 25.85
CA TYR A 486 22.37 -2.78 27.27
C TYR A 486 22.71 -4.21 27.70
N GLY A 487 22.74 -5.18 26.78
CA GLY A 487 23.13 -6.56 27.04
C GLY A 487 23.12 -7.40 25.76
N ARG A 488 23.62 -8.64 25.85
CA ARG A 488 23.60 -9.60 24.74
C ARG A 488 22.17 -10.12 24.50
N CYS A 489 21.76 -10.31 23.24
CA CYS A 489 20.45 -10.87 22.89
C CYS A 489 20.61 -12.02 21.90
N TYR A 490 19.89 -13.12 22.08
CA TYR A 490 19.92 -14.30 21.20
C TYR A 490 18.62 -15.12 21.26
#